data_AF-A0A4Q1VBI3-F1
#
_entry.id   AF-A0A4Q1VBI3-F1
#
_cell.length_a   1.000
_cell.length_b   1.000
_cell.length_c   1.000
_cell.angle_alpha   90.00
_cell.angle_beta   90.00
_cell.angle_gamma   90.00
#
_symmetry.space_group_name_H-M   'P 1'
#
loop_
_entity.id
_entity.type
_entity.pdbx_description
1 polymer ?
#
loop_
_entity_poly.entity_id
_entity_poly.type
_entity_poly.pdbx_seq_one_letter_code
_entity_poly.pdbx_strand_id
1 'polypeptide(L)'
;MREPARDFWDWGLKMKKTVLAGVCLLFATGPTSPSPRSDCPFNSKLFRSSLYGEKDPASYQELQFLEGATNGKVRLTEYRKGKPKWAAQGEFTCSNGFSICRVNFPLMLAGSIELPYETVDKEGAAPEMVVIPAFRQEVYQTEQYAVSQGKSYGGFVADLLGGFAPKEGEPLVPYNIYRYAKCAKSP
;
A
#
# COMPACT_ATOMS: atom_id res chain seq x y z
N MET A 1 -47.83 42.93 6.45
CA MET A 1 -48.12 43.20 7.87
C MET A 1 -46.80 43.30 8.62
N ARG A 2 -46.61 44.43 9.29
CA ARG A 2 -45.74 44.72 10.45
C ARG A 2 -44.22 44.57 10.34
N GLU A 3 -43.59 45.74 10.22
CA GLU A 3 -42.42 46.15 11.01
C GLU A 3 -42.66 45.96 12.54
N PRO A 4 -41.57 45.98 13.33
CA PRO A 4 -41.22 47.20 14.06
C PRO A 4 -39.71 47.54 13.93
N ALA A 5 -39.28 48.79 13.68
CA ALA A 5 -39.15 49.94 14.60
C ALA A 5 -38.32 49.60 15.85
N ARG A 6 -37.01 49.92 15.87
CA ARG A 6 -36.35 51.15 16.36
C ARG A 6 -36.48 51.41 17.87
N ASP A 7 -35.34 51.54 18.54
CA ASP A 7 -35.05 52.55 19.58
C ASP A 7 -33.51 52.78 19.63
N PHE A 8 -32.92 54.00 19.53
CA PHE A 8 -32.89 55.16 20.47
C PHE A 8 -32.13 54.79 21.77
N TRP A 9 -31.01 55.36 22.24
CA TRP A 9 -30.25 56.62 22.16
C TRP A 9 -28.77 56.31 22.54
N ASP A 10 -27.75 56.90 21.91
CA ASP A 10 -26.97 58.08 22.35
C ASP A 10 -25.95 57.84 23.49
N TRP A 11 -24.90 58.67 23.44
CA TRP A 11 -23.86 58.99 24.43
C TRP A 11 -22.43 58.67 23.98
N GLY A 12 -21.78 59.72 23.47
CA GLY A 12 -20.36 59.74 23.18
C GLY A 12 -19.50 59.58 24.43
N LEU A 13 -18.29 59.05 24.25
CA LEU A 13 -17.21 59.30 25.19
C LEU A 13 -15.84 59.05 24.53
N LYS A 14 -15.09 60.15 24.40
CA LYS A 14 -13.65 60.29 24.61
C LYS A 14 -12.69 59.45 23.75
N MET A 15 -11.99 60.19 22.89
CA MET A 15 -10.59 59.94 22.56
C MET A 15 -9.80 59.51 23.80
N LYS A 16 -9.19 58.33 23.73
CA LYS A 16 -7.97 58.03 24.49
C LYS A 16 -6.96 57.42 23.52
N LYS A 17 -5.86 58.17 23.31
CA LYS A 17 -4.59 57.65 22.82
C LYS A 17 -4.23 56.43 23.67
N THR A 18 -4.13 55.27 23.04
CA THR A 18 -3.49 54.11 23.64
C THR A 18 -2.28 53.73 22.82
N VAL A 19 -1.19 53.66 23.55
CA VAL A 19 0.20 53.48 23.19
C VAL A 19 0.42 52.17 22.42
N LEU A 20 1.40 52.23 21.50
CA LEU A 20 2.01 51.08 20.85
C LEU A 20 2.28 49.94 21.84
N ALA A 21 1.72 48.77 21.58
CA ALA A 21 2.28 47.51 22.04
C ALA A 21 2.36 46.59 20.83
N GLY A 22 3.56 46.52 20.24
CA GLY A 22 3.88 45.56 19.21
C GLY A 22 3.72 44.16 19.77
N VAL A 23 2.67 43.46 19.35
CA VAL A 23 2.58 42.01 19.48
C VAL A 23 3.39 41.46 18.32
N CYS A 24 4.66 41.14 18.58
CA CYS A 24 5.39 40.18 17.78
C CYS A 24 4.65 38.85 17.90
N LEU A 25 3.73 38.59 16.96
CA LEU A 25 3.31 37.24 16.61
C LEU A 25 4.56 36.53 16.11
N LEU A 26 5.28 35.91 17.05
CA LEU A 26 6.19 34.83 16.77
C LEU A 26 5.34 33.74 16.12
N PHE A 27 5.31 33.75 14.78
CA PHE A 27 5.02 32.55 14.03
C PHE A 27 6.07 31.55 14.49
N ALA A 28 5.65 30.66 15.39
CA ALA A 28 6.36 29.44 15.67
C ALA A 28 6.37 28.65 14.37
N THR A 29 7.36 28.92 13.52
CA THR A 29 7.84 28.01 12.51
C THR A 29 8.41 26.83 13.27
N GLY A 30 7.52 25.97 13.78
CA GLY A 30 7.92 24.64 14.20
C GLY A 30 8.67 24.02 13.03
N PRO A 31 9.84 23.41 13.25
CA PRO A 31 10.47 22.63 12.20
C PRO A 31 9.41 21.64 11.71
N THR A 32 9.03 21.77 10.44
CA THR A 32 8.31 20.73 9.74
C THR A 32 9.28 19.57 9.69
N SER A 33 9.23 18.69 10.69
CA SER A 33 10.01 17.47 10.70
C SER A 33 9.69 16.76 9.38
N PRO A 34 10.66 16.57 8.46
CA PRO A 34 10.41 15.78 7.28
C PRO A 34 9.97 14.41 7.79
N SER A 35 8.76 14.00 7.40
CA SER A 35 8.27 12.66 7.67
C SER A 35 9.35 11.68 7.19
N PRO A 36 9.82 10.74 8.03
CA PRO A 36 11.01 9.98 7.72
C PRO A 36 10.72 9.15 6.47
N ARG A 37 11.45 9.44 5.38
CA ARG A 37 11.67 8.44 4.33
C ARG A 37 12.06 7.15 5.05
N SER A 38 11.44 6.02 4.72
CA SER A 38 11.76 4.79 5.44
C SER A 38 13.26 4.50 5.28
N ASP A 39 14.02 4.56 6.36
CA ASP A 39 15.48 4.36 6.34
C ASP A 39 15.90 2.91 6.02
N CYS A 40 14.97 2.02 5.64
CA CYS A 40 15.34 0.66 5.24
C CYS A 40 15.98 0.62 3.85
N PRO A 41 16.99 -0.24 3.66
CA PRO A 41 17.36 -0.73 2.33
C PRO A 41 16.16 -1.30 1.58
N PHE A 42 16.16 -1.21 0.25
CA PHE A 42 15.07 -1.68 -0.63
C PHE A 42 14.63 -3.13 -0.33
N ASN A 43 15.59 -4.05 -0.21
CA ASN A 43 15.34 -5.47 0.07
C ASN A 43 14.84 -5.76 1.50
N SER A 44 14.82 -4.74 2.35
CA SER A 44 14.29 -4.82 3.69
C SER A 44 12.90 -4.19 3.78
N LYS A 45 12.33 -3.63 2.72
CA LYS A 45 10.99 -3.03 2.75
C LYS A 45 9.92 -4.11 2.64
N LEU A 46 8.88 -4.01 3.48
CA LEU A 46 7.69 -4.85 3.42
C LEU A 46 6.51 -4.02 2.97
N PHE A 47 5.85 -4.44 1.89
CA PHE A 47 4.67 -3.78 1.34
C PHE A 47 3.44 -4.64 1.58
N ARG A 48 2.32 -4.05 2.01
CA ARG A 48 1.11 -4.79 2.39
C ARG A 48 -0.13 -4.33 1.66
N SER A 49 -0.99 -5.30 1.34
CA SER A 49 -2.33 -5.08 0.81
C SER A 49 -3.36 -5.78 1.69
N SER A 50 -4.43 -5.09 2.07
CA SER A 50 -5.53 -5.69 2.84
C SER A 50 -6.27 -6.72 2.01
N LEU A 51 -6.69 -7.84 2.60
CA LEU A 51 -7.54 -8.79 1.89
C LEU A 51 -8.95 -8.22 1.69
N TYR A 52 -9.48 -8.28 0.47
CA TYR A 52 -10.82 -7.82 0.19
C TYR A 52 -11.86 -8.64 0.96
N GLY A 53 -12.77 -7.97 1.67
CA GLY A 53 -13.83 -8.61 2.45
C GLY A 53 -13.40 -9.08 3.85
N GLU A 54 -12.13 -9.03 4.20
CA GLU A 54 -11.64 -9.35 5.55
C GLU A 54 -11.59 -8.07 6.41
N LYS A 55 -12.13 -8.15 7.63
CA LYS A 55 -12.11 -7.03 8.59
C LYS A 55 -10.92 -7.08 9.55
N ASP A 56 -10.28 -8.24 9.65
CA ASP A 56 -9.15 -8.43 10.55
C ASP A 56 -7.89 -7.74 9.98
N PRO A 57 -7.30 -6.75 10.68
CA PRO A 57 -6.09 -6.06 10.22
C PRO A 57 -4.87 -7.00 10.14
N ALA A 58 -4.91 -8.16 10.79
CA ALA A 58 -3.90 -9.20 10.68
C ALA A 58 -4.10 -10.10 9.44
N SER A 59 -5.11 -9.82 8.60
CA SER A 59 -5.34 -10.46 7.30
C SER A 59 -4.89 -9.54 6.16
N TYR A 60 -3.78 -9.87 5.51
CA TYR A 60 -3.17 -9.08 4.44
C TYR A 60 -2.29 -9.94 3.54
N GLN A 61 -1.97 -9.46 2.35
CA GLN A 61 -0.83 -9.94 1.59
C GLN A 61 0.38 -9.05 1.83
N GLU A 62 1.55 -9.66 1.91
CA GLU A 62 2.84 -9.00 2.07
C GLU A 62 3.74 -9.31 0.88
N LEU A 63 4.15 -8.26 0.16
CA LEU A 63 5.11 -8.30 -0.92
C LEU A 63 6.47 -7.86 -0.38
N GLN A 64 7.50 -8.66 -0.65
CA GLN A 64 8.87 -8.40 -0.23
C GLN A 64 9.83 -8.64 -1.38
N PHE A 65 10.65 -7.64 -1.70
CA PHE A 65 11.81 -7.78 -2.59
C PHE A 65 12.97 -8.34 -1.75
N LEU A 66 13.54 -9.46 -2.16
CA LEU A 66 14.52 -10.21 -1.37
C LEU A 66 15.95 -9.90 -1.80
N GLU A 67 16.18 -9.64 -3.08
CA GLU A 67 17.53 -9.55 -3.67
C GLU A 67 17.58 -8.44 -4.74
N GLY A 68 18.70 -7.71 -4.79
CA GLY A 68 18.97 -6.68 -5.81
C GLY A 68 18.10 -5.41 -5.73
N ALA A 69 18.53 -4.33 -6.37
CA ALA A 69 17.75 -3.08 -6.46
C ALA A 69 17.03 -2.92 -7.80
N THR A 70 17.51 -3.63 -8.83
CA THR A 70 17.05 -3.54 -10.22
C THR A 70 16.63 -4.88 -10.77
N ASN A 71 17.05 -5.98 -10.15
CA ASN A 71 16.72 -7.32 -10.57
C ASN A 71 16.96 -8.28 -9.40
N GLY A 72 16.08 -9.26 -9.23
CA GLY A 72 16.25 -10.30 -8.23
C GLY A 72 14.95 -10.97 -7.87
N LYS A 73 14.86 -11.46 -6.64
CA LYS A 73 13.75 -12.29 -6.18
C LYS A 73 12.71 -11.47 -5.43
N VAL A 74 11.46 -11.87 -5.56
CA VAL A 74 10.34 -11.31 -4.82
C VAL A 74 9.53 -12.44 -4.20
N ARG A 75 8.97 -12.19 -3.02
CA ARG A 75 8.07 -13.10 -2.34
C ARG A 75 6.77 -12.41 -2.03
N LEU A 76 5.66 -13.08 -2.34
CA LEU A 76 4.31 -12.66 -1.98
C LEU A 76 3.74 -13.67 -0.99
N THR A 77 3.40 -13.24 0.22
CA THR A 77 2.85 -14.10 1.27
C THR A 77 1.47 -13.62 1.69
N GLU A 78 0.50 -14.51 1.78
CA GLU A 78 -0.80 -14.17 2.36
C GLU A 78 -0.88 -14.59 3.82
N TYR A 79 -1.29 -13.64 4.66
CA TYR A 79 -1.61 -13.83 6.06
C TYR A 79 -3.12 -13.77 6.24
N ARG A 80 -3.67 -14.72 7.00
CA ARG A 80 -5.06 -14.67 7.48
C ARG A 80 -5.05 -14.78 9.00
N LYS A 81 -5.62 -13.80 9.68
CA LYS A 81 -5.64 -13.73 11.16
C LYS A 81 -4.23 -13.87 11.76
N GLY A 82 -3.26 -13.20 11.14
CA GLY A 82 -1.86 -13.17 11.56
C GLY A 82 -1.04 -14.43 11.24
N LYS A 83 -1.63 -15.45 10.59
CA LYS A 83 -0.92 -16.68 10.22
C LYS A 83 -0.66 -16.75 8.72
N PRO A 84 0.55 -17.08 8.27
CA PRO A 84 0.83 -17.27 6.85
C PRO A 84 0.04 -18.49 6.34
N LYS A 85 -0.55 -18.36 5.15
CA LYS A 85 -1.38 -19.39 4.51
C LYS A 85 -0.76 -19.94 3.25
N TRP A 86 -0.19 -19.06 2.44
CA TRP A 86 0.58 -19.46 1.27
C TRP A 86 1.64 -18.42 0.96
N ALA A 87 2.69 -18.83 0.26
CA ALA A 87 3.72 -17.95 -0.26
C ALA A 87 4.04 -18.31 -1.72
N ALA A 88 4.04 -17.30 -2.59
CA ALA A 88 4.47 -17.41 -3.97
C ALA A 88 5.86 -16.75 -4.13
N GLN A 89 6.74 -17.43 -4.85
CA GLN A 89 8.06 -16.91 -5.22
C GLN A 89 7.98 -16.38 -6.64
N GLY A 90 8.65 -15.26 -6.88
CA GLY A 90 8.75 -14.65 -8.19
C GLY A 90 10.07 -13.95 -8.38
N GLU A 91 10.21 -13.31 -9.52
CA GLU A 91 11.34 -12.48 -9.87
C GLU A 91 10.87 -11.06 -10.19
N PHE A 92 11.75 -10.09 -10.07
CA PHE A 92 11.50 -8.74 -10.55
C PHE A 92 12.68 -8.25 -11.37
N THR A 93 12.38 -7.35 -12.30
CA THR A 93 13.39 -6.76 -13.17
C THR A 93 12.98 -5.34 -13.54
N CYS A 94 13.92 -4.42 -13.45
CA CYS A 94 13.82 -3.05 -13.90
C CYS A 94 14.77 -2.86 -15.08
N SER A 95 14.25 -2.29 -16.16
CA SER A 95 15.04 -1.87 -17.33
C SER A 95 15.28 -0.36 -17.29
N ASN A 96 16.35 0.09 -17.95
CA ASN A 96 16.80 1.49 -17.98
C ASN A 96 17.06 2.08 -16.58
N GLY A 97 17.86 1.39 -15.78
CA GLY A 97 18.21 1.84 -14.43
C GLY A 97 17.10 1.57 -13.43
N PHE A 98 15.92 2.19 -13.57
CA PHE A 98 14.79 2.04 -12.63
C PHE A 98 13.40 2.36 -13.24
N SER A 99 13.30 2.67 -14.54
CA SER A 99 12.11 3.34 -15.09
C SER A 99 10.98 2.40 -15.52
N ILE A 100 11.31 1.17 -15.90
CA ILE A 100 10.31 0.19 -16.36
C ILE A 100 10.56 -1.08 -15.57
N CYS A 101 9.77 -1.28 -14.52
CA CYS A 101 9.91 -2.41 -13.63
C CYS A 101 8.76 -3.41 -13.80
N ARG A 102 9.09 -4.69 -13.65
CA ARG A 102 8.14 -5.79 -13.79
C ARG A 102 8.37 -6.82 -12.69
N VAL A 103 7.29 -7.44 -12.24
CA VAL A 103 7.33 -8.66 -11.43
C VAL A 103 6.85 -9.83 -12.27
N ASN A 104 7.43 -10.99 -12.04
CA ASN A 104 7.10 -12.22 -12.72
C ASN A 104 6.80 -13.30 -11.68
N PHE A 105 5.61 -13.91 -11.77
CA PHE A 105 5.22 -15.02 -10.90
C PHE A 105 4.80 -16.23 -11.74
N PRO A 106 5.30 -17.44 -11.41
CA PRO A 106 4.83 -18.66 -12.07
C PRO A 106 3.34 -18.92 -11.78
N LEU A 107 2.62 -19.35 -12.79
CA LEU A 107 1.21 -19.71 -12.70
C LEU A 107 1.02 -21.24 -12.68
N MET A 108 -0.06 -21.71 -12.06
CA MET A 108 -0.33 -23.14 -11.90
C MET A 108 -0.70 -23.86 -13.20
N LEU A 109 -1.37 -23.17 -14.14
CA LEU A 109 -1.72 -23.73 -15.44
C LEU A 109 -0.82 -23.23 -16.57
N ALA A 110 -0.40 -21.96 -16.54
CA ALA A 110 0.16 -21.30 -17.73
C ALA A 110 1.42 -20.49 -17.45
N GLY A 111 2.59 -21.11 -17.59
CA GLY A 111 3.89 -20.42 -17.64
C GLY A 111 4.08 -19.45 -16.47
N SER A 112 4.39 -18.20 -16.79
CA SER A 112 4.45 -17.14 -15.80
C SER A 112 3.80 -15.87 -16.29
N ILE A 113 3.34 -15.04 -15.35
CA ILE A 113 2.72 -13.76 -15.64
C ILE A 113 3.72 -12.63 -15.39
N GLU A 114 4.00 -11.85 -16.42
CA GLU A 114 4.88 -10.69 -16.36
C GLU A 114 4.07 -9.41 -16.26
N LEU A 115 4.28 -8.64 -15.20
CA LEU A 115 3.40 -7.53 -14.88
C LEU A 115 4.16 -6.27 -14.54
N PRO A 116 3.77 -5.13 -15.15
CA PRO A 116 4.37 -3.86 -14.81
C PRO A 116 4.05 -3.51 -13.36
N TYR A 117 5.03 -3.00 -12.64
CA TYR A 117 4.80 -2.34 -11.36
C TYR A 117 5.44 -0.96 -11.33
N GLU A 118 4.81 -0.08 -10.57
CA GLU A 118 5.27 1.28 -10.36
C GLU A 118 5.43 1.54 -8.86
N THR A 119 6.52 2.21 -8.50
CA THR A 119 6.68 2.78 -7.17
C THR A 119 6.14 4.21 -7.20
N VAL A 120 5.07 4.47 -6.45
CA VAL A 120 4.46 5.79 -6.34
C VAL A 120 4.88 6.41 -5.02
N ASP A 121 5.74 7.42 -5.11
CA ASP A 121 6.03 8.34 -4.01
C ASP A 121 5.09 9.53 -4.12
N LYS A 122 4.22 9.77 -3.13
CA LYS A 122 3.47 11.02 -3.09
C LYS A 122 4.32 12.09 -2.41
N GLU A 123 4.38 13.27 -3.02
CA GLU A 123 4.93 14.46 -2.36
C GLU A 123 4.23 14.70 -1.01
N GLY A 124 5.01 14.75 0.06
CA GLY A 124 4.52 14.90 1.43
C GLY A 124 3.99 13.60 2.05
N ALA A 125 4.73 13.08 3.04
CA ALA A 125 4.37 12.10 4.08
C ALA A 125 3.58 10.81 3.71
N ALA A 126 3.14 10.61 2.48
CA ALA A 126 2.36 9.44 2.11
C ALA A 126 3.29 8.23 1.90
N PRO A 127 2.85 7.03 2.29
CA PRO A 127 3.69 5.84 2.22
C PRO A 127 3.94 5.48 0.75
N GLU A 128 5.20 5.15 0.45
CA GLU A 128 5.62 4.50 -0.81
C GLU A 128 4.67 3.34 -1.15
N MET A 129 4.24 3.26 -2.40
CA MET A 129 3.31 2.23 -2.86
C MET A 129 3.89 1.48 -4.04
N VAL A 130 3.66 0.17 -4.09
CA VAL A 130 3.84 -0.66 -5.29
C VAL A 130 2.46 -0.90 -5.90
N VAL A 131 2.26 -0.43 -7.12
CA VAL A 131 1.01 -0.60 -7.87
C VAL A 131 1.24 -1.54 -9.04
N ILE A 132 0.39 -2.56 -9.18
CA ILE A 132 0.39 -3.53 -10.28
C ILE A 132 -1.03 -3.51 -10.92
N PRO A 133 -1.26 -2.68 -11.95
CA PRO A 133 -2.60 -2.21 -12.34
C PRO A 133 -3.63 -3.31 -12.64
N ALA A 134 -3.23 -4.43 -13.24
CA ALA A 134 -4.13 -5.48 -13.72
C ALA A 134 -3.95 -6.85 -13.03
N PHE A 135 -3.11 -6.92 -12.00
CA PHE A 135 -2.54 -8.19 -11.51
C PHE A 135 -3.61 -9.23 -11.12
N ARG A 136 -4.52 -8.87 -10.22
CA ARG A 136 -5.52 -9.81 -9.71
C ARG A 136 -6.45 -10.31 -10.80
N GLN A 137 -6.87 -9.42 -11.70
CA GLN A 137 -7.83 -9.74 -12.75
C GLN A 137 -7.20 -10.68 -13.78
N GLU A 138 -5.97 -10.43 -14.22
CA GLU A 138 -5.31 -11.26 -15.22
C GLU A 138 -5.02 -12.67 -14.70
N VAL A 139 -4.50 -12.79 -13.46
CA VAL A 139 -4.29 -14.10 -12.84
C VAL A 139 -5.62 -14.83 -12.67
N TYR A 140 -6.66 -14.13 -12.19
CA TYR A 140 -7.99 -14.74 -12.02
C TYR A 140 -8.54 -15.27 -13.35
N GLN A 141 -8.53 -14.47 -14.41
CA GLN A 141 -9.07 -14.87 -15.72
C GLN A 141 -8.29 -16.04 -16.34
N THR A 142 -6.96 -16.06 -16.16
CA THR A 142 -6.09 -17.12 -16.69
C THR A 142 -6.27 -18.44 -15.93
N GLU A 143 -6.53 -18.38 -14.63
CA GLU A 143 -6.44 -19.53 -13.73
C GLU A 143 -7.79 -20.00 -13.16
N GLN A 144 -8.91 -19.32 -13.47
CA GLN A 144 -10.24 -19.66 -12.96
C GLN A 144 -10.68 -21.11 -13.22
N TYR A 145 -10.11 -21.76 -14.24
CA TYR A 145 -10.45 -23.13 -14.65
C TYR A 145 -9.46 -24.19 -14.15
N ALA A 146 -8.50 -23.85 -13.29
CA ALA A 146 -7.45 -24.78 -12.86
C ALA A 146 -7.99 -26.08 -12.24
N VAL A 147 -9.04 -25.99 -11.43
CA VAL A 147 -9.68 -27.14 -10.81
C VAL A 147 -10.32 -28.07 -11.85
N SER A 148 -10.99 -27.50 -12.86
CA SER A 148 -11.55 -28.29 -13.97
C SER A 148 -10.49 -29.00 -14.81
N GLN A 149 -9.22 -28.58 -14.71
CA GLN A 149 -8.05 -29.20 -15.33
C GLN A 149 -7.26 -30.11 -14.37
N GLY A 150 -7.85 -30.47 -13.22
CA GLY A 150 -7.26 -31.41 -12.27
C GLY A 150 -6.21 -30.81 -11.32
N LYS A 151 -6.10 -29.48 -11.22
CA LYS A 151 -5.27 -28.83 -10.19
C LYS A 151 -6.04 -28.71 -8.87
N SER A 152 -5.31 -28.70 -7.76
CA SER A 152 -5.89 -28.54 -6.42
C SER A 152 -6.41 -27.11 -6.17
N TYR A 153 -5.87 -26.12 -6.86
CA TYR A 153 -6.26 -24.72 -6.83
C TYR A 153 -5.78 -24.02 -8.12
N GLY A 154 -6.26 -22.80 -8.37
CA GLY A 154 -5.76 -21.94 -9.47
C GLY A 154 -4.96 -20.75 -8.95
N GLY A 155 -4.20 -20.09 -9.82
CA GLY A 155 -3.46 -18.87 -9.49
C GLY A 155 -1.96 -19.08 -9.57
N PHE A 156 -1.21 -18.54 -8.61
CA PHE A 156 0.23 -18.73 -8.56
C PHE A 156 0.64 -20.13 -8.15
N VAL A 157 1.79 -20.59 -8.64
CA VAL A 157 2.52 -21.67 -7.96
C VAL A 157 2.93 -21.16 -6.57
N ALA A 158 2.40 -21.80 -5.52
CA ALA A 158 2.61 -21.37 -4.15
C ALA A 158 2.89 -22.53 -3.19
N ASP A 159 3.73 -22.26 -2.19
CA ASP A 159 3.90 -23.10 -1.02
C ASP A 159 2.68 -22.93 -0.11
N LEU A 160 1.97 -24.02 0.18
CA LEU A 160 0.87 -24.02 1.14
C LEU A 160 1.41 -24.21 2.55
N LEU A 161 1.09 -23.28 3.46
CA LEU A 161 1.73 -23.15 4.76
C LEU A 161 0.77 -23.50 5.91
N GLY A 162 1.31 -24.13 6.96
CA GLY A 162 0.56 -24.39 8.20
C GLY A 162 -0.70 -25.25 8.00
N GLY A 163 -0.66 -26.20 7.06
CA GLY A 163 -1.79 -27.08 6.74
C GLY A 163 -2.93 -26.36 6.01
N PHE A 164 -2.69 -25.18 5.45
CA PHE A 164 -3.68 -24.48 4.64
C PHE A 164 -4.01 -25.29 3.38
N ALA A 165 -5.30 -25.54 3.17
CA ALA A 165 -5.83 -26.08 1.93
C ALA A 165 -6.78 -25.01 1.34
N PRO A 166 -6.50 -24.49 0.12
CA PRO A 166 -7.44 -23.62 -0.58
C PRO A 166 -8.79 -24.31 -0.75
N LYS A 167 -9.88 -23.55 -0.68
CA LYS A 167 -11.21 -24.09 -1.03
C LYS A 167 -11.25 -24.44 -2.52
N GLU A 168 -12.16 -25.33 -2.88
CA GLU A 168 -12.41 -25.64 -4.29
C GLU A 168 -12.71 -24.36 -5.07
N GLY A 169 -11.93 -24.12 -6.13
CA GLY A 169 -12.05 -22.93 -6.97
C GLY A 169 -11.56 -21.63 -6.33
N GLU A 170 -10.97 -21.66 -5.13
CA GLU A 170 -10.32 -20.49 -4.52
C GLU A 170 -8.99 -20.22 -5.22
N PRO A 171 -8.85 -19.12 -5.97
CA PRO A 171 -7.61 -18.84 -6.67
C PRO A 171 -6.64 -18.12 -5.73
N LEU A 172 -5.37 -18.50 -5.78
CA LEU A 172 -4.27 -17.84 -5.08
C LEU A 172 -3.76 -16.70 -5.95
N VAL A 173 -4.42 -15.55 -5.78
CA VAL A 173 -4.24 -14.35 -6.61
C VAL A 173 -3.71 -13.19 -5.76
N PRO A 174 -2.99 -12.25 -6.37
CA PRO A 174 -2.45 -11.08 -5.69
C PRO A 174 -3.52 -9.99 -5.51
N TYR A 175 -3.12 -8.87 -4.93
CA TYR A 175 -3.85 -7.60 -5.00
C TYR A 175 -3.08 -6.60 -5.86
N ASN A 176 -3.75 -5.52 -6.27
CA ASN A 176 -3.19 -4.58 -7.24
C ASN A 176 -2.38 -3.44 -6.58
N ILE A 177 -2.52 -3.24 -5.27
CA ILE A 177 -1.89 -2.11 -4.55
C ILE A 177 -1.31 -2.61 -3.24
N TYR A 178 -0.01 -2.43 -3.06
CA TYR A 178 0.71 -2.70 -1.81
C TYR A 178 1.33 -1.42 -1.27
N ARG A 179 1.11 -1.12 0.02
CA ARG A 179 1.61 0.08 0.68
C ARG A 179 2.77 -0.29 1.59
N TYR A 180 3.81 0.54 1.63
CA TYR A 180 4.90 0.37 2.59
C TYR A 180 4.32 0.25 4.00
N ALA A 181 4.73 -0.79 4.72
CA ALA A 181 4.26 -1.07 6.07
C ALA A 181 5.37 -0.87 7.10
N LYS A 182 6.52 -1.51 6.90
CA LYS A 182 7.67 -1.48 7.81
C LYS A 182 8.91 -2.06 7.16
N CYS A 183 10.05 -1.86 7.80
CA CYS A 183 11.24 -2.65 7.50
C CYS A 183 11.09 -4.07 8.07
N ALA A 184 11.53 -5.07 7.31
CA ALA A 184 11.81 -6.41 7.80
C ALA A 184 12.82 -6.27 8.95
N LYS A 185 12.55 -6.94 10.07
CA LYS A 185 13.60 -7.17 11.06
C LYS A 185 14.58 -8.11 10.36
N SER A 186 15.85 -7.70 10.28
CA SER A 186 16.90 -8.57 9.75
C SER A 186 16.74 -9.95 10.41
N PRO A 187 16.77 -11.05 9.64
CA PRO A 187 16.66 -12.39 10.20
C PRO A 187 17.73 -12.64 11.26
#